data_AF-A0A2E5SUY2-F1
#
_entry.id   AF-A0A2E5SUY2-F1
#
_cell.length_a   1.000
_cell.length_b   1.000
_cell.length_c   1.000
_cell.angle_alpha   90.00
_cell.angle_beta   90.00
_cell.angle_gamma   90.00
#
_symmetry.space_group_name_H-M   'P 1'
#
loop_
_entity.id
_entity.type
_entity.pdbx_description
1 polymer ?
#
loop_
_entity_poly.entity_id
_entity_poly.type
_entity_poly.pdbx_seq_one_letter_code
_entity_poly.pdbx_strand_id
1 'polypeptide(L)'
;MKGFRIWMVSTAIMGATFVGFQVYEFSSFANHHVHVDCVHPHEMTELEQTVFDEDCEKAIAEGKDYVDKKIGLKPQTNLFGTTFYTLTGFHGAHVTLGIIWLLSLLLLSFKKGVITPQKDLDVDLAALYWHFVDIVWIVIFTVVYLFGVFPGF
;
A
#
# COMPACT_ATOMS: atom_id res chain seq x y z
N MET A 1 -6.94 0.60 -34.30
CA MET A 1 -6.04 -0.28 -33.50
C MET A 1 -4.86 0.44 -32.85
N LYS A 2 -4.12 1.34 -33.53
CA LYS A 2 -2.98 2.04 -32.90
C LYS A 2 -3.38 2.87 -31.66
N GLY A 3 -4.47 3.65 -31.74
CA GLY A 3 -4.99 4.42 -30.60
C GLY A 3 -5.43 3.56 -29.42
N PHE A 4 -6.16 2.47 -29.67
CA PHE A 4 -6.55 1.51 -28.65
C PHE A 4 -5.36 0.91 -27.90
N ARG A 5 -4.30 0.52 -28.63
CA ARG A 5 -3.08 -0.01 -28.02
C ARG A 5 -2.33 1.03 -27.18
N ILE A 6 -2.26 2.28 -27.65
CA ILE A 6 -1.66 3.37 -26.87
C ILE A 6 -2.42 3.57 -25.56
N TRP A 7 -3.76 3.57 -25.62
CA TRP A 7 -4.59 3.73 -24.42
C TRP A 7 -4.36 2.60 -23.41
N MET A 8 -4.39 1.34 -23.84
CA MET A 8 -4.14 0.20 -22.93
C MET A 8 -2.73 0.23 -22.31
N VAL A 9 -1.71 0.61 -23.09
CA VAL A 9 -0.34 0.73 -22.58
C VAL A 9 -0.25 1.84 -21.53
N SER A 10 -0.88 2.99 -21.77
CA SER A 10 -0.91 4.08 -20.79
C SER A 10 -1.57 3.65 -19.47
N THR A 11 -2.72 2.99 -19.53
CA THR A 11 -3.42 2.48 -18.34
C THR A 11 -2.58 1.47 -17.57
N ALA A 12 -1.90 0.56 -18.28
CA ALA A 12 -1.02 -0.43 -17.65
C ALA A 12 0.20 0.23 -16.96
N ILE A 13 0.81 1.25 -17.57
CA ILE A 13 1.93 2.00 -16.98
C ILE A 13 1.49 2.75 -15.73
N MET A 14 0.34 3.42 -15.77
CA MET A 14 -0.20 4.13 -14.61
C MET A 14 -0.51 3.16 -13.47
N GLY A 15 -1.13 2.02 -13.77
CA GLY A 15 -1.37 0.96 -12.79
C GLY A 15 -0.09 0.39 -12.19
N ALA A 16 0.94 0.12 -13.01
CA ALA A 16 2.23 -0.39 -12.53
C ALA A 16 2.94 0.63 -11.64
N THR A 17 2.84 1.92 -11.98
CA THR A 17 3.37 3.02 -11.16
C THR A 17 2.68 3.07 -9.81
N PHE A 18 1.35 2.95 -9.79
CA PHE A 18 0.55 2.89 -8.56
C PHE A 18 0.96 1.72 -7.66
N VAL A 19 1.10 0.51 -8.22
CA VAL A 19 1.57 -0.67 -7.45
C VAL A 19 2.99 -0.44 -6.92
N GLY A 20 3.87 0.17 -7.72
CA GLY A 20 5.23 0.52 -7.30
C GLY A 20 5.25 1.46 -6.09
N PHE A 21 4.41 2.51 -6.09
CA PHE A 21 4.25 3.39 -4.94
C PHE A 21 3.72 2.64 -3.72
N GLN A 22 2.76 1.74 -3.88
CA GLN A 22 2.17 1.01 -2.76
C GLN A 22 3.15 0.02 -2.12
N VAL A 23 4.00 -0.63 -2.92
CA VAL A 23 5.09 -1.48 -2.41
C VAL A 23 6.14 -0.65 -1.68
N TYR A 24 6.50 0.51 -2.23
CA TYR A 24 7.43 1.44 -1.57
C TYR A 24 6.89 1.89 -0.22
N GLU A 25 5.61 2.28 -0.16
CA GLU A 25 4.94 2.70 1.06
C GLU A 25 4.93 1.58 2.12
N PHE A 26 4.57 0.35 1.73
CA PHE A 26 4.60 -0.80 2.65
C PHE A 26 5.99 -1.06 3.20
N SER A 27 7.01 -0.95 2.35
CA SER A 27 8.40 -1.14 2.78
C SER A 27 8.87 -0.01 3.70
N SER A 28 8.48 1.22 3.40
CA SER A 28 8.77 2.40 4.23
C SER A 28 8.13 2.29 5.61
N PHE A 29 6.86 1.90 5.68
CA PHE A 29 6.14 1.75 6.96
C PHE A 29 6.60 0.53 7.76
N ALA A 30 6.95 -0.58 7.12
CA ALA A 30 7.46 -1.77 7.79
C ALA A 30 8.88 -1.59 8.34
N ASN A 31 9.67 -0.68 7.77
CA ASN A 31 11.06 -0.43 8.13
C ASN A 31 11.31 0.96 8.72
N HIS A 32 10.26 1.65 9.15
CA HIS A 32 10.41 2.99 9.73
C HIS A 32 11.26 2.92 11.00
N HIS A 33 12.25 3.81 11.06
CA HIS A 33 13.09 4.01 12.24
C HIS A 33 12.40 5.07 13.11
N VAL A 34 12.11 4.73 14.36
CA VAL A 34 11.56 5.66 15.32
C VAL A 34 12.67 6.01 16.30
N HIS A 35 12.98 7.30 16.40
CA HIS A 35 13.79 7.83 17.49
C HIS A 35 12.89 7.88 18.72
N VAL A 36 13.19 7.04 19.71
CA VAL A 36 12.50 7.04 20.99
C VAL A 36 13.39 7.77 21.99
N ASP A 37 12.94 8.94 22.44
CA ASP A 37 13.66 9.73 23.44
C ASP A 37 13.44 9.13 24.83
N CYS A 38 14.52 8.72 25.51
CA CYS A 38 14.46 8.08 26.83
C CYS A 38 14.42 9.12 27.99
N VAL A 39 14.43 10.42 27.68
CA VAL A 39 14.62 11.51 28.68
C VAL A 39 13.30 12.06 29.25
N HIS A 40 12.15 11.84 28.61
CA HIS A 40 10.85 12.33 29.07
C HIS A 40 9.77 11.23 29.10
N PRO A 41 9.77 10.32 30.09
CA PRO A 41 8.83 9.21 30.17
C PRO A 41 7.41 9.59 30.66
N HIS A 42 7.10 10.87 30.87
CA HIS A 42 5.98 11.28 31.73
C HIS A 42 4.60 11.44 31.05
N GLU A 43 4.46 11.10 29.76
CA GLU A 43 3.20 11.08 29.01
C GLU A 43 2.88 9.69 28.41
N MET A 44 3.36 8.61 29.03
CA MET A 44 3.10 7.25 28.54
C MET A 44 2.35 6.40 29.56
N THR A 45 1.52 5.50 29.05
CA THR A 45 0.72 4.57 29.85
C THR A 45 1.60 3.48 30.50
N GLU A 46 1.21 2.96 31.67
CA GLU A 46 2.00 1.94 32.42
C GLU A 46 2.34 0.68 31.59
N LEU A 47 1.55 0.38 30.56
CA LEU A 47 1.75 -0.74 29.62
C LEU A 47 2.83 -0.46 28.56
N GLU A 48 3.04 0.79 28.15
CA GLU A 48 4.16 1.17 27.28
C GLU A 48 5.48 1.16 28.07
N GLN A 49 5.44 1.65 29.31
CA GLN A 49 6.64 1.79 30.14
C GLN A 49 7.37 0.47 30.39
N THR A 50 6.65 -0.66 30.47
CA THR A 50 7.26 -2.00 30.66
C THR A 50 7.84 -2.62 29.40
N VAL A 51 7.44 -2.17 28.20
CA VAL A 51 7.95 -2.68 26.91
C VAL A 51 9.20 -1.95 26.45
N PHE A 52 9.42 -0.72 26.95
CA PHE A 52 10.51 0.17 26.53
C PHE A 52 11.68 0.26 27.52
N ASP A 53 11.54 -0.28 28.73
CA ASP A 53 12.48 -0.09 29.83
C ASP A 53 13.86 -0.74 29.59
N GLU A 54 13.93 -1.99 29.14
CA GLU A 54 15.22 -2.72 29.01
C GLU A 54 16.13 -2.13 27.91
N ASP A 55 15.54 -1.64 26.80
CA ASP A 55 16.28 -1.05 25.69
C ASP A 55 16.74 0.39 26.02
N CYS A 56 15.91 1.19 26.71
CA CYS A 56 16.29 2.52 27.17
C CYS A 56 17.31 2.46 28.33
N GLU A 57 17.21 1.49 29.25
CA GLU A 57 18.17 1.31 30.35
C GLU A 57 19.58 1.04 29.78
N LYS A 58 19.68 0.18 28.75
CA LYS A 58 20.96 -0.07 28.05
C LYS A 58 21.47 1.18 27.32
N ALA A 59 20.61 1.94 26.65
CA ALA A 59 21.02 3.15 25.94
C ALA A 59 21.54 4.23 26.90
N ILE A 60 20.87 4.43 28.04
CA ILE A 60 21.31 5.35 29.10
C ILE A 60 22.64 4.89 29.71
N ALA A 61 22.83 3.58 29.92
CA ALA A 61 24.10 3.02 30.38
C ALA A 61 25.26 3.23 29.38
N GLU A 62 24.96 3.31 28.09
CA GLU A 62 25.91 3.69 27.03
C GLU A 62 26.09 5.21 26.86
N GLY A 63 25.38 6.03 27.64
CA GLY A 63 25.41 7.49 27.56
C GLY A 63 24.61 8.09 26.40
N LYS A 64 23.69 7.33 25.81
CA LYS A 64 22.74 7.79 24.78
C LYS A 64 21.40 8.14 25.45
N ASP A 65 20.82 9.23 24.99
CA ASP A 65 19.52 9.74 25.43
C ASP A 65 18.34 9.28 24.55
N TYR A 66 18.64 8.57 23.46
CA TYR A 66 17.65 8.01 22.54
C TYR A 66 17.97 6.58 22.14
N VAL A 67 16.92 5.84 21.76
CA VAL A 67 17.02 4.52 21.12
C VAL A 67 16.49 4.63 19.70
N ASP A 68 17.35 4.30 18.73
CA ASP A 68 16.95 4.06 17.34
C ASP A 68 16.35 2.66 17.22
N LYS A 69 15.03 2.55 17.37
CA LYS A 69 14.35 1.26 17.23
C LYS A 69 13.65 1.20 15.88
N LYS A 70 13.86 0.10 15.15
CA LYS A 70 13.06 -0.24 13.97
C LYS A 70 11.66 -0.68 14.40
N ILE A 71 10.83 0.26 14.86
CA ILE A 71 9.41 0.03 15.14
C ILE A 71 8.64 0.37 13.89
N GLY A 72 8.68 -0.55 12.91
CA GLY A 72 7.77 -0.46 11.78
C GLY A 72 6.34 -0.73 12.21
N LEU A 73 5.38 -0.06 11.58
CA LEU A 73 3.99 -0.50 11.58
C LEU A 73 3.99 -1.86 10.88
N LYS A 74 4.04 -2.94 11.65
CA LYS A 74 3.94 -4.31 11.15
C LYS A 74 2.52 -4.79 11.38
N PRO A 75 1.99 -5.71 10.54
CA PRO A 75 0.68 -6.29 10.77
C PRO A 75 0.52 -6.96 12.14
N GLN A 76 1.64 -7.32 12.79
CA GLN A 76 1.67 -8.00 14.07
C GLN A 76 1.83 -7.07 15.27
N THR A 77 2.13 -5.78 15.06
CA THR A 77 2.45 -4.84 16.16
C THR A 77 1.29 -3.90 16.52
N ASN A 78 0.34 -3.68 15.61
CA ASN A 78 -0.82 -2.80 15.87
C ASN A 78 -2.04 -3.24 15.05
N LEU A 79 -3.24 -3.19 15.66
CA LEU A 79 -4.54 -3.43 15.02
C LEU A 79 -4.78 -2.52 13.80
N PHE A 80 -4.36 -1.26 13.87
CA PHE A 80 -4.39 -0.34 12.74
C PHE A 80 -3.52 -0.87 11.58
N GLY A 81 -2.30 -1.31 11.89
CA GLY A 81 -1.40 -1.93 10.92
C GLY A 81 -2.02 -3.17 10.27
N THR A 82 -2.55 -4.11 11.05
CA THR A 82 -3.21 -5.32 10.52
C THR A 82 -4.33 -4.98 9.53
N THR A 83 -5.19 -4.03 9.92
CA THR A 83 -6.35 -3.61 9.12
C THR A 83 -5.90 -2.88 7.85
N PHE A 84 -4.94 -1.95 7.98
CA PHE A 84 -4.32 -1.21 6.88
C PHE A 84 -3.73 -2.15 5.83
N TYR A 85 -2.81 -3.04 6.22
CA TYR A 85 -2.13 -3.94 5.27
C TYR A 85 -3.09 -4.94 4.64
N THR A 86 -4.11 -5.39 5.37
CA THR A 86 -5.11 -6.31 4.81
C THR A 86 -5.96 -5.61 3.74
N LEU A 87 -6.52 -4.43 4.04
CA LEU A 87 -7.36 -3.68 3.10
C LEU A 87 -6.57 -3.21 1.87
N THR A 88 -5.47 -2.49 2.10
CA THR A 88 -4.67 -1.91 1.01
C THR A 88 -3.89 -2.98 0.25
N GLY A 89 -3.42 -4.03 0.93
CA GLY A 89 -2.71 -5.15 0.30
C GLY A 89 -3.62 -6.02 -0.55
N PHE A 90 -4.84 -6.31 -0.08
CA PHE A 90 -5.84 -7.03 -0.88
C PHE A 90 -6.27 -6.23 -2.11
N HIS A 91 -6.45 -4.91 -1.95
CA HIS A 91 -6.69 -4.02 -3.08
C HIS A 91 -5.53 -4.01 -4.08
N GLY A 92 -4.28 -3.87 -3.60
CA GLY A 92 -3.08 -3.93 -4.45
C GLY A 92 -2.95 -5.25 -5.21
N ALA A 93 -3.39 -6.37 -4.63
CA ALA A 93 -3.47 -7.66 -5.32
C ALA A 93 -4.49 -7.62 -6.48
N HIS A 94 -5.67 -7.00 -6.30
CA HIS A 94 -6.66 -6.82 -7.37
C HIS A 94 -6.12 -5.95 -8.51
N VAL A 95 -5.44 -4.84 -8.19
CA VAL A 95 -4.80 -3.99 -9.20
C VAL A 95 -3.76 -4.77 -9.99
N THR A 96 -2.92 -5.56 -9.31
CA THR A 96 -1.89 -6.39 -9.96
C THR A 96 -2.52 -7.42 -10.90
N LEU A 97 -3.59 -8.09 -10.49
CA LEU A 97 -4.35 -9.02 -11.35
C LEU A 97 -4.96 -8.30 -12.55
N GLY A 98 -5.52 -7.09 -12.34
CA GLY A 98 -6.03 -6.25 -13.41
C GLY A 98 -4.95 -5.87 -14.44
N ILE A 99 -3.74 -5.53 -13.98
CA ILE A 99 -2.61 -5.20 -14.87
C ILE A 99 -2.23 -6.43 -15.69
N ILE A 100 -2.12 -7.60 -15.06
CA ILE A 100 -1.81 -8.86 -15.75
C ILE A 100 -2.86 -9.17 -16.83
N TRP A 101 -4.15 -8.94 -16.53
CA TRP A 101 -5.23 -9.12 -17.50
C TRP A 101 -5.13 -8.12 -18.65
N LEU A 102 -4.96 -6.82 -18.37
CA LEU A 102 -4.78 -5.80 -19.41
C LEU A 102 -3.55 -6.05 -20.28
N LEU A 103 -2.44 -6.49 -19.69
CA LEU A 103 -1.24 -6.88 -20.44
C LEU A 103 -1.49 -8.11 -21.31
N SER A 104 -2.25 -9.09 -20.83
CA SER A 104 -2.62 -10.28 -21.61
C SER A 104 -3.47 -9.90 -22.83
N LEU A 105 -4.46 -9.01 -22.66
CA LEU A 105 -5.27 -8.46 -23.75
C LEU A 105 -4.43 -7.62 -24.73
N LEU A 106 -3.48 -6.84 -24.21
CA LEU A 106 -2.54 -6.09 -25.04
C LEU A 106 -1.67 -7.03 -25.90
N LEU A 107 -1.12 -8.10 -25.32
CA LEU A 107 -0.34 -9.11 -26.04
C LEU A 107 -1.17 -9.82 -27.12
N LEU A 108 -2.42 -10.18 -26.79
CA LEU A 108 -3.37 -10.75 -27.75
C LEU A 108 -3.69 -9.76 -28.89
N SER A 109 -3.76 -8.45 -28.60
CA SER A 109 -3.98 -7.41 -29.62
C SER A 109 -2.83 -7.32 -30.63
N PHE A 110 -1.60 -7.71 -30.26
CA PHE A 110 -0.47 -7.75 -31.19
C PHE A 110 -0.54 -8.94 -32.16
N LYS A 111 -1.20 -10.04 -31.80
CA LYS A 111 -1.46 -11.16 -32.72
C LYS A 111 -2.54 -10.74 -33.73
N LYS A 112 -2.18 -10.68 -35.02
CA LYS A 112 -3.10 -10.28 -36.10
C LYS A 112 -4.36 -11.16 -36.09
N GLY A 113 -5.53 -10.54 -35.94
CA GLY A 113 -6.84 -11.18 -36.15
C GLY A 113 -7.52 -11.79 -34.92
N VAL A 114 -6.94 -11.67 -33.71
CA VAL A 114 -7.50 -12.29 -32.49
C VAL A 114 -8.38 -11.33 -31.68
N ILE A 115 -8.10 -10.02 -31.71
CA ILE A 115 -8.91 -9.01 -31.01
C ILE A 115 -9.43 -8.00 -32.04
N THR A 116 -10.74 -7.94 -32.20
CA THR A 116 -11.41 -7.00 -33.11
C THR A 116 -12.04 -5.91 -32.24
N PRO A 117 -11.57 -4.63 -32.32
CA PRO A 117 -11.98 -3.54 -31.42
C PRO A 117 -13.48 -3.19 -31.40
N GLN A 118 -14.30 -3.88 -32.18
CA GLN A 118 -15.70 -3.53 -32.40
C GLN A 118 -16.68 -4.36 -31.58
N LYS A 119 -16.32 -5.55 -31.05
CA LYS A 119 -17.23 -6.42 -30.26
C LYS A 119 -16.53 -7.48 -29.36
N ASP A 120 -15.46 -7.15 -28.65
CA ASP A 120 -14.86 -8.12 -27.71
C ASP A 120 -15.33 -7.86 -26.27
N LEU A 121 -16.29 -8.70 -25.83
CA LEU A 121 -16.85 -8.71 -24.47
C LEU A 121 -15.76 -8.74 -23.39
N ASP A 122 -14.64 -9.41 -23.67
CA ASP A 122 -13.51 -9.53 -22.75
C ASP A 122 -12.85 -8.18 -22.44
N VAL A 123 -12.82 -7.25 -23.39
CA VAL A 123 -12.26 -5.90 -23.21
C VAL A 123 -13.20 -5.05 -22.37
N ASP A 124 -14.51 -5.14 -22.64
CA ASP A 124 -15.53 -4.43 -21.86
C ASP A 124 -15.56 -4.93 -20.42
N LEU A 125 -15.41 -6.25 -20.21
CA LEU A 125 -15.36 -6.86 -18.89
C LEU A 125 -14.08 -6.47 -18.14
N ALA A 126 -12.94 -6.44 -18.81
CA ALA A 126 -11.68 -5.98 -18.22
C ALA A 126 -11.71 -4.49 -17.86
N ALA A 127 -12.34 -3.65 -18.71
CA ALA A 127 -12.53 -2.23 -18.42
C ALA A 127 -13.47 -2.03 -17.22
N LEU A 128 -14.57 -2.78 -17.14
CA LEU A 128 -15.48 -2.75 -16.00
C LEU A 128 -14.79 -3.19 -14.70
N TYR A 129 -13.99 -4.26 -14.77
CA TYR A 129 -13.16 -4.71 -13.64
C TYR A 129 -12.19 -3.61 -13.18
N TRP A 130 -11.48 -2.98 -14.12
CA TRP A 130 -10.53 -1.92 -13.81
C TRP A 130 -11.21 -0.71 -13.13
N HIS A 131 -12.35 -0.26 -13.66
CA HIS A 131 -13.13 0.83 -13.06
C HIS A 131 -13.70 0.46 -11.69
N PHE A 132 -14.12 -0.78 -11.50
CA PHE A 132 -14.57 -1.26 -10.19
C PHE A 132 -13.45 -1.18 -9.14
N VAL A 133 -12.25 -1.62 -9.51
CA VAL A 133 -11.06 -1.52 -8.63
C VAL A 133 -10.77 -0.05 -8.30
N ASP A 134 -10.81 0.85 -9.28
CA ASP A 134 -10.59 2.29 -9.07
C ASP A 134 -11.62 2.92 -8.09
N ILE A 135 -12.90 2.56 -8.22
CA ILE A 135 -13.95 3.01 -7.29
C ILE A 135 -13.68 2.52 -5.85
N VAL A 136 -13.29 1.25 -5.70
CA VAL A 136 -12.93 0.71 -4.38
C VAL A 136 -11.73 1.47 -3.80
N TRP A 137 -10.76 1.88 -4.63
CA TRP A 137 -9.63 2.67 -4.18
C TRP A 137 -10.05 4.04 -3.64
N ILE A 138 -10.97 4.74 -4.30
CA ILE A 138 -11.48 6.03 -3.82
C ILE A 138 -12.07 5.90 -2.41
N VAL A 139 -12.80 4.82 -2.14
CA VAL A 139 -13.37 4.54 -0.82
C VAL A 139 -12.26 4.24 0.20
N ILE A 140 -11.32 3.36 -0.12
CA ILE A 140 -10.19 3.02 0.76
C ILE A 140 -9.36 4.27 1.06
N PHE A 141 -9.03 5.06 0.05
CA PHE A 141 -8.26 6.30 0.18
C PHE A 141 -8.95 7.27 1.13
N THR A 142 -10.27 7.45 0.97
CA THR A 142 -11.05 8.34 1.82
C THR A 142 -11.07 7.87 3.27
N VAL A 143 -11.32 6.58 3.53
CA VAL A 143 -11.42 6.06 4.89
C VAL A 143 -10.06 5.98 5.58
N VAL A 144 -9.04 5.48 4.89
CA VAL A 144 -7.73 5.18 5.50
C VAL A 144 -6.85 6.43 5.56
N TYR A 145 -6.78 7.23 4.49
CA TYR A 145 -5.85 8.36 4.43
C TYR A 145 -6.49 9.69 4.82
N LEU A 146 -7.77 9.92 4.49
CA LEU A 146 -8.45 11.16 4.91
C LEU A 146 -9.02 11.00 6.32
N PHE A 147 -9.82 9.96 6.57
CA PHE A 147 -10.45 9.79 7.88
C PHE A 147 -9.53 9.22 8.95
N GLY A 148 -8.61 8.31 8.59
CA GLY A 148 -7.63 7.74 9.52
C GLY A 148 -6.59 8.74 10.05
N VAL A 149 -6.43 9.91 9.41
CA VAL A 149 -5.53 10.98 9.84
C VAL A 149 -6.17 11.94 10.85
N PHE A 150 -7.48 11.87 11.10
CA PHE A 150 -8.08 12.69 12.16
C PHE A 150 -7.68 12.16 13.55
N PRO A 151 -6.94 12.97 14.34
CA PRO A 151 -6.51 12.57 15.68
C PRO A 151 -7.75 12.53 16.58
N GLY A 152 -8.12 11.35 17.05
CA GLY A 152 -9.37 11.15 17.79
C GLY A 152 -9.44 9.93 18.70
N PHE A 153 -8.31 9.25 18.94
CA PHE A 153 -8.09 8.37 20.10
C PHE A 153 -6.65 8.51 20.55
#